data_AF-G1P312-F1
#
_entry.id   AF-G1P312-F1
#
_cell.length_a   1.000
_cell.length_b   1.000
_cell.length_c   1.000
_cell.angle_alpha   90.00
_cell.angle_beta   90.00
_cell.angle_gamma   90.00
#
_symmetry.space_group_name_H-M   'P 1'
#
loop_
_entity.id
_entity.type
_entity.pdbx_description
1 polymer ?
#
loop_
_entity_poly.entity_id
_entity_poly.type
_entity_poly.pdbx_seq_one_letter_code
_entity_poly.pdbx_strand_id
1 'polypeptide(L)'
;LFRQNIGESILYLWVEKIRDVLIQKSQMTEPGPEVKKTTEEEDVESEDDGLVACQPETPGRALGLDVGESQTGTGADELPPIDHGVPITDRRSFQAHLAPVVCPKQVKMVLAKLYENKKIASATHNIYAYRIFCEDKQTFLQDYDDDGETAAGGRLLHLMEVLNVRNVLVVVSRWYGGILLGPDRFKHINNCARSILVERSYAGSPEESSKALGKNKKVRKDKKRSEH
;
A
#
# COMPACT_ATOMS: atom_id res chain seq x y z
N LEU A 1 -12.04 -24.23 -15.54
CA LEU A 1 -10.62 -23.87 -15.72
C LEU A 1 -9.83 -24.01 -14.43
N PHE A 2 -10.11 -23.24 -13.38
CA PHE A 2 -9.37 -23.36 -12.11
C PHE A 2 -9.52 -24.72 -11.41
N ARG A 3 -10.74 -25.26 -11.29
CA ARG A 3 -10.99 -26.57 -10.62
C ARG A 3 -10.38 -27.80 -11.32
N GLN A 4 -9.88 -27.66 -12.55
CA GLN A 4 -9.35 -28.78 -13.34
C GLN A 4 -7.83 -28.73 -13.49
N ASN A 5 -7.16 -27.64 -13.06
CA ASN A 5 -5.73 -27.42 -13.26
C ASN A 5 -5.11 -26.88 -11.95
N ILE A 6 -5.25 -27.64 -10.86
CA ILE A 6 -4.70 -27.27 -9.56
C ILE A 6 -3.19 -27.55 -9.60
N GLY A 7 -2.37 -26.51 -9.43
CA GLY A 7 -0.91 -26.60 -9.41
C GLY A 7 -0.21 -26.19 -10.71
N GLU A 8 -0.95 -25.88 -11.78
CA GLU A 8 -0.40 -25.40 -13.05
C GLU A 8 -0.70 -23.90 -13.27
N SER A 9 0.21 -23.18 -13.93
CA SER A 9 0.03 -21.77 -14.24
C SER A 9 -0.99 -21.59 -15.37
N ILE A 10 -2.24 -21.29 -14.99
CA ILE A 10 -3.35 -21.10 -15.94
C ILE A 10 -3.47 -19.69 -16.51
N LEU A 11 -2.51 -18.79 -16.24
CA LEU A 11 -2.56 -17.38 -16.65
C LEU A 11 -2.80 -17.24 -18.16
N TYR A 12 -2.07 -17.99 -18.98
CA TYR A 12 -2.21 -17.93 -20.45
C TYR A 12 -3.60 -18.38 -20.92
N LEU A 13 -4.15 -19.45 -20.34
CA LEU A 13 -5.48 -19.96 -20.67
C LEU A 13 -6.60 -18.96 -20.30
N TRP A 14 -6.41 -18.18 -19.23
CA TRP A 14 -7.35 -17.12 -18.86
C TRP A 14 -7.27 -15.93 -19.81
N VAL A 15 -6.07 -15.53 -20.22
CA VAL A 15 -5.88 -14.44 -21.18
C VAL A 15 -6.52 -14.77 -22.53
N GLU A 16 -6.32 -15.99 -23.04
CA GLU A 16 -6.94 -16.43 -24.29
C GLU A 16 -8.47 -16.44 -24.19
N LYS A 17 -9.02 -16.94 -23.08
CA LYS A 17 -10.47 -16.97 -22.90
C LYS A 17 -11.11 -15.58 -22.82
N ILE A 18 -10.42 -14.62 -22.20
CA ILE A 18 -10.89 -13.22 -22.17
C ILE A 18 -10.83 -12.60 -23.57
N ARG A 19 -9.75 -12.87 -24.32
CA ARG A 19 -9.62 -12.43 -25.72
C ARG A 19 -10.75 -12.98 -26.58
N ASP A 20 -11.08 -14.26 -26.46
CA ASP A 20 -12.17 -14.89 -27.22
C ASP A 20 -13.53 -14.27 -26.91
N VAL A 21 -13.81 -14.02 -25.63
CA VAL A 21 -15.07 -13.35 -25.20
C VAL A 21 -15.17 -11.93 -25.76
N LEU A 22 -14.06 -11.18 -25.80
CA LEU A 22 -14.02 -9.83 -26.35
C LEU A 22 -14.22 -9.83 -27.87
N ILE A 23 -13.58 -10.77 -28.58
CA ILE A 23 -13.77 -10.94 -30.02
C ILE A 23 -15.22 -11.33 -30.33
N GLN A 24 -15.79 -12.26 -29.58
CA GLN A 24 -17.17 -12.69 -29.78
C GLN A 24 -18.18 -11.56 -29.51
N LYS A 25 -17.95 -10.75 -28.47
CA LYS A 25 -18.75 -9.54 -28.21
C LYS A 25 -18.66 -8.51 -29.34
N SER A 26 -17.48 -8.35 -29.94
CA SER A 26 -17.30 -7.42 -31.07
C SER A 26 -18.01 -7.88 -32.34
N GLN A 27 -18.18 -9.19 -32.53
CA GLN A 27 -18.83 -9.77 -33.72
C GLN A 27 -20.36 -9.88 -33.57
N MET A 28 -20.90 -9.76 -32.36
CA MET A 28 -22.35 -9.81 -32.08
C MET A 28 -23.04 -8.45 -32.16
N THR A 29 -22.34 -7.39 -32.56
CA THR A 29 -22.96 -6.07 -32.77
C THR A 29 -23.46 -5.98 -34.22
N GLU A 30 -24.76 -6.20 -34.42
CA GLU A 30 -25.47 -6.00 -35.68
C GLU A 30 -25.32 -4.54 -36.19
N PRO A 31 -25.19 -4.31 -37.52
CA PRO A 31 -25.16 -2.96 -38.09
C PRO A 31 -26.56 -2.52 -38.57
N GLY A 32 -26.94 -1.27 -38.29
CA GLY A 32 -28.00 -0.58 -39.05
C GLY A 32 -28.42 0.76 -38.46
N PRO A 33 -28.96 1.70 -39.28
CA PRO A 33 -28.49 2.15 -40.58
C PRO A 33 -28.13 3.67 -40.59
N GLU A 34 -27.31 4.08 -41.55
CA GLU A 34 -26.99 5.48 -41.91
C GLU A 34 -28.19 6.25 -42.50
N VAL A 35 -28.39 7.52 -42.11
CA VAL A 35 -28.83 8.60 -43.04
C VAL A 35 -28.25 9.98 -42.63
N LYS A 36 -27.24 10.41 -43.41
CA LYS A 36 -26.90 11.73 -44.02
C LYS A 36 -27.39 13.07 -43.40
N LYS A 37 -26.41 13.86 -42.92
CA LYS A 37 -25.90 15.18 -43.41
C LYS A 37 -26.89 16.33 -43.75
N THR A 38 -26.80 17.45 -43.00
CA THR A 38 -26.88 18.83 -43.55
C THR A 38 -26.21 19.86 -42.64
N THR A 39 -25.84 20.97 -43.26
CA THR A 39 -24.81 22.00 -43.00
C THR A 39 -25.31 23.23 -42.20
N GLU A 40 -24.37 24.12 -41.82
CA GLU A 40 -24.48 25.57 -41.46
C GLU A 40 -25.07 25.90 -40.06
N GLU A 41 -24.33 26.48 -39.10
CA GLU A 41 -23.75 27.84 -38.90
C GLU A 41 -24.66 28.78 -38.06
N GLU A 42 -24.09 29.29 -36.94
CA GLU A 42 -24.48 30.45 -36.08
C GLU A 42 -25.86 30.34 -35.36
N ASP A 43 -26.16 30.89 -34.18
CA ASP A 43 -25.69 32.09 -33.47
C ASP A 43 -26.09 32.00 -31.96
N VAL A 44 -25.59 32.95 -31.18
CA VAL A 44 -25.70 33.15 -29.72
C VAL A 44 -27.15 33.44 -29.27
N GLU A 45 -27.58 32.96 -28.08
CA GLU A 45 -28.27 33.78 -27.07
C GLU A 45 -28.61 33.02 -25.78
N SER A 46 -28.75 33.80 -24.71
CA SER A 46 -28.71 33.45 -23.29
C SER A 46 -29.90 34.07 -22.57
N GLU A 47 -30.80 33.29 -21.97
CA GLU A 47 -31.85 33.73 -21.02
C GLU A 47 -32.19 32.50 -20.15
N ASP A 48 -31.83 32.44 -18.85
CA ASP A 48 -32.56 32.97 -17.68
C ASP A 48 -34.07 32.71 -17.73
N ASP A 49 -34.56 31.73 -16.96
CA ASP A 49 -35.55 31.93 -15.90
C ASP A 49 -35.93 30.58 -15.23
N GLY A 50 -36.40 30.61 -13.97
CA GLY A 50 -37.34 29.59 -13.48
C GLY A 50 -36.95 28.74 -12.25
N LEU A 51 -36.96 29.39 -11.09
CA LEU A 51 -37.07 28.84 -9.73
C LEU A 51 -38.13 27.72 -9.58
N VAL A 52 -37.83 26.61 -8.88
CA VAL A 52 -38.78 25.96 -7.95
C VAL A 52 -38.02 25.22 -6.82
N ALA A 53 -38.26 25.65 -5.58
CA ALA A 53 -37.82 25.00 -4.34
C ALA A 53 -38.74 23.83 -3.97
N CYS A 54 -38.25 22.86 -3.18
CA CYS A 54 -38.96 22.21 -2.06
C CYS A 54 -38.05 21.13 -1.39
N GLN A 55 -37.66 21.37 -0.14
CA GLN A 55 -37.43 20.32 0.88
C GLN A 55 -38.59 20.42 1.90
N PRO A 56 -38.66 19.56 2.94
CA PRO A 56 -38.31 18.14 3.12
C PRO A 56 -39.61 17.36 3.44
N GLU A 57 -39.57 16.14 4.00
CA GLU A 57 -40.47 15.62 5.07
C GLU A 57 -40.22 14.09 5.26
N THR A 58 -39.93 13.66 6.48
CA THR A 58 -40.05 12.26 6.98
C THR A 58 -41.18 12.21 8.01
N PRO A 59 -41.93 11.10 8.26
CA PRO A 59 -41.52 10.15 9.34
C PRO A 59 -42.12 8.69 9.33
N GLY A 60 -41.43 7.76 10.02
CA GLY A 60 -41.95 6.54 10.72
C GLY A 60 -42.38 5.33 9.86
N ARG A 61 -42.23 4.03 10.23
CA ARG A 61 -42.10 3.34 11.53
C ARG A 61 -41.60 1.87 11.31
N ALA A 62 -40.94 1.34 12.34
CA ALA A 62 -40.19 0.08 12.47
C ALA A 62 -40.98 -1.23 12.61
N LEU A 63 -40.33 -2.37 12.32
CA LEU A 63 -40.23 -3.69 13.02
C LEU A 63 -39.01 -4.42 12.40
N GLY A 64 -38.03 -5.08 13.03
CA GLY A 64 -37.85 -5.67 14.36
C GLY A 64 -37.31 -7.10 14.15
N LEU A 65 -35.99 -7.32 14.22
CA LEU A 65 -35.39 -8.66 14.28
C LEU A 65 -34.11 -8.62 15.13
N ASP A 66 -34.27 -9.19 16.32
CA ASP A 66 -33.27 -9.37 17.37
C ASP A 66 -32.51 -10.67 17.06
N VAL A 67 -31.21 -10.57 16.76
CA VAL A 67 -30.30 -11.70 16.78
C VAL A 67 -29.11 -11.27 17.61
N GLY A 68 -29.06 -11.79 18.84
CA GLY A 68 -27.95 -11.59 19.76
C GLY A 68 -26.66 -12.16 19.19
N GLU A 69 -25.71 -11.28 18.88
CA GLU A 69 -24.33 -11.68 18.67
C GLU A 69 -23.57 -11.57 20.00
N SER A 70 -23.28 -12.75 20.56
CA SER A 70 -22.13 -12.92 21.45
C SER A 70 -20.89 -12.55 20.65
N GLN A 71 -20.25 -11.43 20.97
CA GLN A 71 -19.05 -10.95 20.28
C GLN A 71 -17.86 -11.86 20.58
N THR A 72 -17.54 -12.70 19.60
CA THR A 72 -16.22 -13.33 19.42
C THR A 72 -15.82 -13.20 17.94
N GLY A 73 -14.90 -12.28 17.60
CA GLY A 73 -14.35 -11.99 16.24
C GLY A 73 -15.02 -10.77 15.58
N THR A 74 -14.37 -9.73 15.03
CA THR A 74 -13.30 -9.70 14.01
C THR A 74 -12.56 -8.34 14.00
N GLY A 75 -11.31 -8.27 14.45
CA GLY A 75 -10.50 -7.03 14.44
C GLY A 75 -9.98 -6.56 13.06
N ALA A 76 -10.46 -7.15 11.97
CA ALA A 76 -10.00 -6.86 10.61
C ALA A 76 -10.72 -5.69 9.92
N ASP A 77 -11.88 -5.28 10.46
CA ASP A 77 -12.72 -4.22 9.91
C ASP A 77 -12.56 -2.86 10.61
N GLU A 78 -11.80 -2.83 11.71
CA GLU A 78 -11.46 -1.59 12.40
C GLU A 78 -10.21 -0.95 11.77
N LEU A 79 -10.25 0.38 11.61
CA LEU A 79 -9.11 1.16 11.14
C LEU A 79 -8.00 1.14 12.22
N PRO A 80 -6.79 0.65 11.90
CA PRO A 80 -5.70 0.67 12.87
C PRO A 80 -5.29 2.10 13.25
N PRO A 81 -4.83 2.32 14.49
CA PRO A 81 -4.33 3.62 14.92
C PRO A 81 -3.10 4.01 14.08
N ILE A 82 -3.04 5.28 13.70
CA ILE A 82 -1.96 5.83 12.88
C ILE A 82 -1.12 6.75 13.76
N ASP A 83 0.14 6.40 13.94
CA ASP A 83 1.13 7.22 14.60
C ASP A 83 1.88 8.07 13.58
N HIS A 84 2.09 9.34 13.90
CA HIS A 84 2.85 10.25 13.05
C HIS A 84 4.17 10.62 13.74
N GLY A 85 5.27 10.42 13.03
CA GLY A 85 6.61 10.76 13.51
C GLY A 85 6.90 12.25 13.42
N VAL A 86 7.98 12.66 14.08
CA VAL A 86 8.47 14.03 14.02
C VAL A 86 8.91 14.38 12.60
N PRO A 87 8.41 15.47 11.98
CA PRO A 87 8.87 15.90 10.68
C PRO A 87 10.34 16.33 10.72
N ILE A 88 11.20 15.71 9.91
CA ILE A 88 12.57 16.18 9.68
C ILE A 88 12.51 17.28 8.63
N THR A 89 13.00 18.48 8.97
CA THR A 89 13.04 19.62 8.04
C THR A 89 14.48 19.88 7.63
N ASP A 90 14.96 19.19 6.58
CA ASP A 90 16.25 19.48 5.94
C ASP A 90 16.01 19.81 4.47
N ARG A 91 16.16 21.09 4.11
CA ARG A 91 15.86 21.63 2.76
C ARG A 91 14.48 21.18 2.23
N ARG A 92 13.53 21.05 3.18
CA ARG A 92 12.13 20.56 3.17
C ARG A 92 11.90 19.26 3.92
N SER A 93 10.62 18.93 4.09
CA SER A 93 10.12 18.05 5.13
C SER A 93 10.03 16.59 4.68
N PHE A 94 10.37 15.69 5.59
CA PHE A 94 10.06 14.27 5.54
C PHE A 94 9.27 13.92 6.78
N GLN A 95 8.23 13.11 6.65
CA GLN A 95 7.48 12.64 7.81
C GLN A 95 7.14 11.16 7.63
N ALA A 96 7.42 10.35 8.65
CA ALA A 96 7.00 8.96 8.68
C ALA A 96 5.65 8.83 9.40
N HIS A 97 4.87 7.86 8.97
CA HIS A 97 3.61 7.45 9.53
C HIS A 97 3.65 5.93 9.71
N LEU A 98 3.16 5.45 10.84
CA LEU A 98 3.21 4.05 11.23
C LEU A 98 1.81 3.60 11.61
N ALA A 99 1.43 2.40 11.17
CA ALA A 99 0.22 1.75 11.65
C ALA A 99 0.47 0.24 11.85
N PRO A 100 0.02 -0.36 12.96
CA PRO A 100 -0.02 -1.80 13.08
C PRO A 100 -1.01 -2.39 12.09
N VAL A 101 -0.62 -3.45 11.39
CA VAL A 101 -1.48 -4.11 10.39
C VAL A 101 -1.34 -5.62 10.49
N VAL A 102 -2.47 -6.32 10.44
CA VAL A 102 -2.53 -7.80 10.45
C VAL A 102 -3.00 -8.37 9.12
N CYS A 103 -3.51 -7.55 8.21
CA CYS A 103 -3.94 -8.00 6.89
C CYS A 103 -3.81 -6.91 5.81
N PRO A 104 -3.76 -7.28 4.51
CA PRO A 104 -3.67 -6.31 3.41
C PRO A 104 -4.87 -5.35 3.31
N LYS A 105 -6.04 -5.75 3.84
CA LYS A 105 -7.23 -4.89 3.87
C LYS A 105 -6.96 -3.65 4.74
N GLN A 106 -6.38 -3.86 5.92
CA GLN A 106 -5.99 -2.77 6.81
C GLN A 106 -4.94 -1.83 6.19
N VAL A 107 -4.00 -2.37 5.41
CA VAL A 107 -3.04 -1.53 4.66
C VAL A 107 -3.77 -0.53 3.76
N LYS A 108 -4.76 -1.00 2.99
CA LYS A 108 -5.57 -0.13 2.12
C LYS A 108 -6.39 0.89 2.93
N MET A 109 -6.95 0.48 4.06
CA MET A 109 -7.71 1.37 4.94
C MET A 109 -6.85 2.49 5.52
N VAL A 110 -5.64 2.15 6.01
CA VAL A 110 -4.69 3.14 6.54
C VAL A 110 -4.24 4.10 5.45
N LEU A 111 -3.90 3.59 4.27
CA LEU A 111 -3.53 4.44 3.13
C LEU A 111 -4.67 5.41 2.78
N ALA A 112 -5.90 4.91 2.61
CA ALA A 112 -7.07 5.74 2.35
C ALA A 112 -7.24 6.83 3.42
N LYS A 113 -7.11 6.47 4.70
CA LYS A 113 -7.19 7.43 5.80
C LYS A 113 -6.10 8.50 5.75
N LEU A 114 -4.87 8.12 5.41
CA LEU A 114 -3.75 9.07 5.26
C LEU A 114 -4.03 10.06 4.12
N TYR A 115 -4.60 9.61 3.01
CA TYR A 115 -4.95 10.45 1.86
C TYR A 115 -6.14 11.40 2.13
N GLU A 116 -6.93 11.22 3.20
CA GLU A 116 -7.91 12.23 3.63
C GLU A 116 -7.22 13.52 4.12
N ASN A 117 -6.00 13.41 4.64
CA ASN A 117 -5.23 14.57 5.07
C ASN A 117 -4.61 15.27 3.86
N LYS A 118 -5.11 16.48 3.55
CA LYS A 118 -4.63 17.30 2.43
C LYS A 118 -3.12 17.50 2.40
N LYS A 119 -2.45 17.56 3.56
CA LYS A 119 -0.99 17.72 3.62
C LYS A 119 -0.28 16.48 3.09
N ILE A 120 -0.77 15.29 3.43
CA ILE A 120 -0.20 14.00 3.00
C ILE A 120 -0.57 13.73 1.55
N ALA A 121 -1.82 13.98 1.16
CA ALA A 121 -2.29 13.82 -0.22
C ALA A 121 -1.56 14.74 -1.21
N SER A 122 -1.11 15.92 -0.77
CA SER A 122 -0.30 16.85 -1.56
C SER A 122 1.22 16.63 -1.44
N ALA A 123 1.66 15.58 -0.73
CA ALA A 123 3.06 15.18 -0.73
C ALA A 123 3.50 14.81 -2.15
N THR A 124 4.76 15.07 -2.47
CA THR A 124 5.32 14.73 -3.77
C THR A 124 5.43 13.21 -3.94
N HIS A 125 5.77 12.52 -2.83
CA HIS A 125 5.87 11.08 -2.78
C HIS A 125 5.37 10.59 -1.41
N ASN A 126 4.51 9.58 -1.40
CA ASN A 126 4.03 8.84 -0.25
C ASN A 126 4.52 7.38 -0.35
N ILE A 127 5.82 7.20 -0.10
CA ILE A 127 6.50 5.92 -0.19
C ILE A 127 6.01 5.02 0.93
N TYR A 128 5.71 3.75 0.68
CA TYR A 128 5.33 2.84 1.76
C TYR A 128 5.96 1.46 1.63
N ALA A 129 6.06 0.78 2.76
CA ALA A 129 6.36 -0.63 2.86
C ALA A 129 5.62 -1.23 4.05
N TYR A 130 5.21 -2.50 3.93
CA TYR A 130 4.62 -3.23 5.03
C TYR A 130 5.16 -4.64 5.14
N ARG A 131 5.12 -5.19 6.35
CA ARG A 131 5.47 -6.58 6.63
C ARG A 131 4.45 -7.17 7.60
N ILE A 132 3.66 -8.12 7.13
CA ILE A 132 2.65 -8.84 7.91
C ILE A 132 3.13 -10.27 8.07
N PHE A 133 3.20 -10.75 9.31
CA PHE A 133 3.60 -12.13 9.60
C PHE A 133 2.38 -13.04 9.55
N CYS A 134 2.42 -14.04 8.66
CA CYS A 134 1.37 -15.06 8.56
C CYS A 134 1.76 -16.27 9.41
N GLU A 135 1.11 -16.44 10.57
CA GLU A 135 1.40 -17.55 11.49
C GLU A 135 1.16 -18.92 10.84
N ASP A 136 0.13 -19.07 10.00
CA ASP A 136 -0.22 -20.35 9.36
C ASP A 136 0.89 -20.90 8.47
N LYS A 137 1.58 -20.02 7.74
CA LYS A 137 2.61 -20.39 6.76
C LYS A 137 4.02 -20.19 7.30
N GLN A 138 4.17 -19.56 8.47
CA GLN A 138 5.45 -19.10 9.00
C GLN A 138 6.23 -18.24 7.99
N THR A 139 5.52 -17.43 7.20
CA THR A 139 6.10 -16.54 6.18
C THR A 139 5.62 -15.10 6.35
N PHE A 140 6.32 -14.18 5.68
CA PHE A 140 5.91 -12.77 5.62
C PHE A 140 5.14 -12.50 4.33
N LEU A 141 4.01 -11.82 4.48
CA LEU A 141 3.36 -11.08 3.42
C LEU A 141 3.88 -9.64 3.47
N GLN A 142 4.68 -9.26 2.47
CA GLN A 142 5.35 -7.98 2.43
C GLN A 142 5.34 -7.42 1.01
N ASP A 143 5.20 -6.10 0.91
CA ASP A 143 5.18 -5.37 -0.35
C ASP A 143 5.58 -3.92 -0.10
N TYR A 144 5.85 -3.18 -1.18
CA TYR A 144 6.26 -1.78 -1.13
C TYR A 144 5.83 -1.00 -2.37
N ASP A 145 5.80 0.31 -2.23
CA ASP A 145 5.59 1.25 -3.33
C ASP A 145 6.54 2.43 -3.20
N ASP A 146 7.17 2.77 -4.31
CA ASP A 146 8.09 3.90 -4.43
C ASP A 146 7.34 5.24 -4.60
N ASP A 147 6.09 5.23 -5.08
CA ASP A 147 5.30 6.42 -5.43
C ASP A 147 6.10 7.48 -6.23
N GLY A 148 6.84 7.03 -7.25
CA GLY A 148 7.69 7.88 -8.08
C GLY A 148 9.06 8.24 -7.47
N GLU A 149 9.32 7.95 -6.20
CA GLU A 149 10.65 8.02 -5.58
C GLU A 149 11.41 6.71 -5.83
N THR A 150 12.03 6.61 -7.01
CA THR A 150 12.69 5.37 -7.46
C THR A 150 13.63 4.76 -6.42
N ALA A 151 13.42 3.48 -6.13
CA ALA A 151 14.17 2.63 -5.21
C ALA A 151 14.04 3.00 -3.71
N ALA A 152 13.10 3.85 -3.31
CA ALA A 152 12.90 4.18 -1.89
C ALA A 152 12.09 3.12 -1.12
N GLY A 153 11.00 2.62 -1.68
CA GLY A 153 10.12 1.61 -1.08
C GLY A 153 10.86 0.30 -0.83
N GLY A 154 11.64 -0.19 -1.79
CA GLY A 154 12.47 -1.39 -1.59
C GLY A 154 13.52 -1.21 -0.49
N ARG A 155 14.14 -0.03 -0.38
CA ARG A 155 15.08 0.31 0.72
C ARG A 155 14.38 0.41 2.06
N LEU A 156 13.16 0.94 2.08
CA LEU A 156 12.33 1.04 3.28
C LEU A 156 11.89 -0.35 3.77
N LEU A 157 11.48 -1.23 2.85
CA LEU A 157 11.17 -2.62 3.17
C LEU A 157 12.41 -3.33 3.74
N HIS A 158 13.57 -3.18 3.08
CA HIS A 158 14.81 -3.76 3.56
C HIS A 158 15.21 -3.25 4.96
N LEU A 159 14.99 -1.96 5.26
CA LEU A 159 15.19 -1.42 6.60
C LEU A 159 14.31 -2.15 7.63
N MET A 160 13.03 -2.38 7.32
CA MET A 160 12.10 -3.11 8.19
C MET A 160 12.52 -4.58 8.38
N GLU A 161 13.08 -5.21 7.34
CA GLU A 161 13.67 -6.55 7.42
C GLU A 161 14.85 -6.62 8.38
N VAL A 162 15.82 -5.70 8.23
CA VAL A 162 17.00 -5.62 9.09
C VAL A 162 16.63 -5.37 10.55
N LEU A 163 15.60 -4.55 10.78
CA LEU A 163 15.07 -4.29 12.13
C LEU A 163 14.15 -5.40 12.66
N ASN A 164 13.91 -6.47 11.89
CA ASN A 164 13.00 -7.57 12.20
C ASN A 164 11.58 -7.10 12.62
N VAL A 165 11.10 -6.02 12.00
CA VAL A 165 9.77 -5.46 12.27
C VAL A 165 8.69 -6.36 11.70
N ARG A 166 7.61 -6.59 12.45
CA ARG A 166 6.49 -7.45 12.05
C ARG A 166 5.16 -6.75 12.32
N ASN A 167 4.16 -7.03 11.47
CA ASN A 167 2.79 -6.55 11.58
C ASN A 167 2.67 -5.02 11.57
N VAL A 168 3.43 -4.37 10.68
CA VAL A 168 3.49 -2.90 10.57
C VAL A 168 3.49 -2.45 9.12
N LEU A 169 2.80 -1.36 8.87
CA LEU A 169 2.88 -0.52 7.68
C LEU A 169 3.64 0.76 8.06
N VAL A 170 4.62 1.14 7.25
CA VAL A 170 5.30 2.43 7.35
C VAL A 170 5.09 3.19 6.04
N VAL A 171 4.62 4.44 6.15
CA VAL A 171 4.49 5.38 5.04
C VAL A 171 5.41 6.57 5.31
N VAL A 172 6.20 6.99 4.34
CA VAL A 172 7.07 8.16 4.43
C VAL A 172 6.64 9.17 3.38
N SER A 173 6.07 10.27 3.85
CA SER A 173 5.69 11.41 3.00
C SER A 173 6.87 12.36 2.82
N ARG A 174 7.16 12.69 1.56
CA ARG A 174 8.19 13.63 1.13
C ARG A 174 7.56 14.80 0.40
N TRP A 175 7.91 16.03 0.79
CA TRP A 175 7.50 17.25 0.09
C TRP A 175 8.67 17.89 -0.66
N TYR A 176 8.56 18.05 -1.99
CA TYR A 176 9.68 18.48 -2.83
C TYR A 176 10.14 19.92 -2.55
N GLY A 177 11.46 20.03 -2.40
CA GLY A 177 12.32 21.17 -2.08
C GLY A 177 12.31 22.37 -3.01
N GLY A 178 12.11 22.12 -4.31
CA GLY A 178 12.74 22.94 -5.35
C GLY A 178 14.25 22.67 -5.51
N ILE A 179 14.84 21.84 -4.63
CA ILE A 179 16.26 21.43 -4.68
C ILE A 179 16.31 19.90 -4.72
N LEU A 180 17.15 19.36 -5.61
CA LEU A 180 17.42 17.93 -5.69
C LEU A 180 18.38 17.52 -4.56
N LEU A 181 17.89 16.72 -3.62
CA LEU A 181 18.70 16.18 -2.51
C LEU A 181 19.66 15.07 -2.97
N GLY A 182 19.53 14.58 -4.20
CA GLY A 182 20.35 13.47 -4.69
C GLY A 182 20.22 12.24 -3.77
N PRO A 183 21.29 11.47 -3.53
CA PRO A 183 21.26 10.29 -2.67
C PRO A 183 20.92 10.57 -1.20
N ASP A 184 21.13 11.79 -0.70
CA ASP A 184 20.91 12.12 0.71
C ASP A 184 19.45 11.99 1.15
N ARG A 185 18.51 12.14 0.22
CA ARG A 185 17.08 11.92 0.49
C ARG A 185 16.78 10.54 1.09
N PHE A 186 17.51 9.50 0.67
CA PHE A 186 17.34 8.15 1.19
C PHE A 186 17.76 8.04 2.67
N LYS A 187 18.73 8.86 3.10
CA LYS A 187 19.12 8.94 4.52
C LYS A 187 17.95 9.49 5.35
N HIS A 188 17.30 10.55 4.88
CA HIS A 188 16.14 11.13 5.59
C HIS A 188 14.96 10.17 5.63
N ILE A 189 14.63 9.51 4.50
CA ILE A 189 13.55 8.51 4.44
C ILE A 189 13.77 7.39 5.47
N ASN A 190 14.97 6.81 5.47
CA ASN A 190 15.33 5.73 6.39
C ASN A 190 15.38 6.20 7.85
N ASN A 191 15.87 7.42 8.11
CA ASN A 191 15.96 7.96 9.45
C ASN A 191 14.57 8.29 10.03
N CYS A 192 13.66 8.86 9.24
CA CYS A 192 12.26 9.07 9.66
C CYS A 192 11.60 7.74 10.03
N ALA A 193 11.70 6.74 9.14
CA ALA A 193 11.13 5.42 9.37
C ALA A 193 11.72 4.74 10.60
N ARG A 194 13.04 4.75 10.76
CA ARG A 194 13.71 4.17 11.95
C ARG A 194 13.29 4.88 13.23
N SER A 195 13.20 6.20 13.22
CA SER A 195 12.86 6.98 14.42
C SER A 195 11.49 6.60 14.97
N ILE A 196 10.46 6.52 14.10
CA ILE A 196 9.11 6.13 14.53
C ILE A 196 9.02 4.66 14.93
N LEU A 197 9.74 3.77 14.24
CA LEU A 197 9.78 2.34 14.60
C LEU A 197 10.43 2.11 15.98
N VAL A 198 11.47 2.87 16.31
CA VAL A 198 12.12 2.80 17.63
C VAL A 198 11.23 3.44 18.70
N GLU A 199 10.66 4.62 18.44
CA GLU A 199 9.76 5.32 19.37
C GLU A 199 8.55 4.45 19.75
N ARG A 200 8.00 3.72 18.78
CA ARG A 200 6.86 2.81 19.00
C ARG A 200 7.26 1.38 19.34
N SER A 201 8.54 1.15 19.68
CA SER A 201 9.07 -0.13 20.17
C SER A 201 8.90 -1.32 19.21
N TYR A 202 8.84 -1.07 17.89
CA TYR A 202 8.80 -2.10 16.85
C TYR A 202 10.19 -2.57 16.40
N ALA A 203 11.21 -1.75 16.60
CA ALA A 203 12.59 -2.15 16.42
C ALA A 203 13.14 -2.71 17.74
N GLY A 204 13.59 -3.97 17.74
CA GLY A 204 14.28 -4.55 18.88
C GLY A 204 15.53 -3.75 19.26
N SER A 205 15.90 -3.77 20.54
CA SER A 205 17.15 -3.15 20.98
C SER A 205 18.33 -3.73 20.16
N PRO A 206 19.35 -2.93 19.80
CA PRO A 206 20.44 -3.36 18.92
C PRO A 206 21.29 -4.53 19.46
N GLU A 207 21.00 -5.07 20.64
CA GLU A 207 21.74 -6.17 21.24
C GLU A 207 21.42 -7.57 20.69
N GLU A 208 20.25 -7.79 20.05
CA GLU A 208 19.90 -9.13 19.55
C GLU A 208 20.48 -9.45 18.16
N SER A 209 20.73 -8.44 17.33
CA SER A 209 21.22 -8.63 15.95
C SER A 209 22.67 -9.11 15.86
N SER A 210 23.45 -8.96 16.92
CA SER A 210 24.87 -9.37 16.96
C SER A 210 25.10 -10.85 17.28
N LYS A 211 24.08 -11.58 17.76
CA LYS A 211 24.21 -13.01 18.12
C LYS A 211 24.01 -13.97 16.94
N ALA A 212 23.41 -13.52 15.83
CA ALA A 212 23.07 -14.39 14.70
C ALA A 212 24.21 -14.60 13.68
N LEU A 213 25.26 -13.75 13.66
CA LEU A 213 26.32 -13.81 12.63
C LEU A 213 27.64 -14.50 13.06
N GLY A 214 27.76 -14.97 14.30
CA GLY A 214 29.06 -15.39 14.87
C GLY A 214 29.48 -16.86 14.72
N LYS A 215 28.61 -17.76 14.24
CA LYS A 215 28.90 -19.20 14.20
C LYS A 215 29.12 -19.71 12.78
N ASN A 216 30.24 -19.35 12.13
CA ASN A 216 30.90 -20.19 11.10
C ASN A 216 32.19 -19.54 10.55
N LYS A 217 33.29 -19.59 11.30
CA LYS A 217 34.65 -19.73 10.72
C LYS A 217 35.70 -20.06 11.79
N LYS A 218 35.85 -21.35 12.13
CA LYS A 218 37.06 -21.84 12.82
C LYS A 218 37.34 -23.31 12.54
N VAL A 219 38.03 -23.58 11.42
CA VAL A 219 38.67 -24.86 11.06
C VAL A 219 39.81 -24.46 10.11
N ARG A 220 41.09 -24.81 10.23
CA ARG A 220 41.93 -25.56 11.18
C ARG A 220 43.37 -25.11 10.88
N LYS A 221 44.19 -24.84 11.91
CA LYS A 221 45.65 -24.79 11.79
C LYS A 221 46.17 -25.91 12.67
N ASP A 222 46.68 -26.99 12.07
CA ASP A 222 47.60 -27.86 12.80
C ASP A 222 48.68 -28.48 11.91
N LYS A 223 49.88 -28.05 12.29
CA LYS A 223 51.24 -28.56 12.18
C LYS A 223 51.34 -30.10 12.19
N LYS A 224 52.12 -30.68 11.27
CA LYS A 224 52.80 -31.96 11.51
C LYS A 224 54.27 -31.89 11.07
N ARG A 225 55.12 -32.36 11.98
CA ARG A 225 56.59 -32.40 12.00
C ARG A 225 56.98 -33.88 11.92
N SER A 226 57.94 -34.25 11.06
CA SER A 226 58.89 -35.40 11.19
C SER A 226 59.59 -35.65 9.84
N GLU A 227 60.90 -35.41 9.73
CA GLU A 227 61.99 -36.41 9.73
C GLU A 227 62.27 -37.04 8.35
N HIS A 228 63.28 -36.55 7.63
CA HIS A 228 64.58 -37.20 7.35
C HIS A 228 65.43 -36.27 6.48
#